data_AF-A0A401H2A5-F1
#
_entry.id   AF-A0A401H2A5-F1
#
_cell.length_a   1.000
_cell.length_b   1.000
_cell.length_c   1.000
_cell.angle_alpha   90.00
_cell.angle_beta   90.00
_cell.angle_gamma   90.00
#
_symmetry.space_group_name_H-M   'P 1'
#
loop_
_entity.id
_entity.type
_entity.pdbx_description
1 polymer ?
#
loop_
_entity_poly.entity_id
_entity_poly.type
_entity_poly.pdbx_seq_one_letter_code
_entity_poly.pdbx_strand_id
1 'polypeptide(L)'
;MMKQMNNTLSAVLSNALCTLPMLVHRQHPAETKQPLPVRIPPLPVEIFSVWYKSFCTENNIVHIPALMSHDGHQIDLYALHVAVVNAGFYNRVAQNDQWPVIGAKLGFVQFPASNSEPAKSGPGVAQHVEDVYEQYLSNKCRPWRKHACARRSFLYKDTNGAPNLAGALDPQQFNEILQYATVPTPELRRRNVPARIINLVEANRPLLRSLSQRELGGGVADNAQPTPQQHPMPSLYMKQQGPVVNPVMAMRSGQSQIQQDSSESAGPAMTVASVAATVPFRHRTQPVTEEELQNNLRLINSAKSQFISFVLERTPYHIPDDQKAQFNATLEELCRCAIETEPMLHIYLCYIDKKAVQRLTMMIAIAQQQRKLFASSQCVKRFQHMREMIIQMQGTSEAYAKYTPLSASSTSPSHSAAPSTDLGVAPPPSFSLPSSHTMTVPPQSPQQGLQSHPPFPMPI
;
A
#
# COMPACT_ATOMS: atom_id res chain seq x y z
N MET A 1 18.19 -27.44 13.02
CA MET A 1 17.92 -28.10 11.72
C MET A 1 16.87 -27.42 10.83
N MET A 2 16.13 -26.38 11.27
CA MET A 2 15.15 -25.65 10.43
C MET A 2 15.68 -24.40 9.70
N LYS A 3 16.96 -24.04 9.82
CA LYS A 3 17.55 -22.87 9.11
C LYS A 3 18.12 -23.19 7.71
N GLN A 4 18.12 -24.45 7.29
CA GLN A 4 18.81 -24.89 6.07
C GLN A 4 17.89 -25.15 4.87
N MET A 5 16.55 -25.09 5.04
CA MET A 5 15.59 -25.32 3.94
C MET A 5 15.17 -24.04 3.18
N ASN A 6 15.48 -22.83 3.68
CA ASN A 6 15.07 -21.58 3.01
C ASN A 6 16.05 -21.09 1.94
N ASN A 7 17.29 -21.61 1.88
CA ASN A 7 18.28 -21.16 0.89
C ASN A 7 18.22 -21.93 -0.44
N THR A 8 17.55 -23.08 -0.49
CA THR A 8 17.55 -23.96 -1.68
C THR A 8 16.45 -23.62 -2.70
N LEU A 9 15.41 -22.88 -2.30
CA LEU A 9 14.32 -22.47 -3.20
C LEU A 9 14.64 -21.23 -4.05
N SER A 10 15.68 -20.45 -3.70
CA SER A 10 16.11 -19.30 -4.51
C SER A 10 17.00 -19.69 -5.70
N ALA A 11 17.62 -20.88 -5.68
CA ALA A 11 18.62 -21.27 -6.68
C ALA A 11 18.03 -21.99 -7.92
N VAL A 12 16.80 -22.52 -7.84
CA VAL A 12 16.21 -23.31 -8.94
C VAL A 12 15.39 -22.46 -9.93
N LEU A 13 15.02 -21.23 -9.58
CA LEU A 13 14.23 -20.36 -10.45
C LEU A 13 15.05 -19.45 -11.39
N SER A 14 16.39 -19.52 -11.37
CA SER A 14 17.25 -18.65 -12.21
C SER A 14 17.79 -19.30 -13.50
N ASN A 15 17.59 -20.60 -13.74
CA ASN A 15 18.31 -21.33 -14.79
C ASN A 15 17.49 -21.84 -15.99
N ALA A 16 16.32 -21.27 -16.26
CA ALA A 16 15.55 -21.63 -17.45
C ALA A 16 14.88 -20.40 -18.06
N LEU A 17 15.63 -19.61 -18.84
CA LEU A 17 15.13 -18.69 -19.88
C LEU A 17 16.31 -17.92 -20.51
N CYS A 18 17.08 -18.60 -21.35
CA CYS A 18 17.93 -17.95 -22.35
C CYS A 18 18.32 -18.99 -23.39
N THR A 19 17.79 -18.87 -24.61
CA THR A 19 18.41 -19.20 -25.91
C THR A 19 17.28 -19.49 -26.92
N LEU A 20 16.95 -18.54 -27.79
CA LEU A 20 16.60 -18.83 -29.19
C LEU A 20 16.91 -17.59 -30.07
N PRO A 21 17.44 -17.80 -31.30
CA PRO A 21 17.98 -16.74 -32.14
C PRO A 21 16.94 -16.09 -33.07
N MET A 22 17.26 -14.85 -33.46
CA MET A 22 16.58 -14.00 -34.43
C MET A 22 16.48 -14.65 -35.82
N LEU A 23 15.26 -14.73 -36.37
CA LEU A 23 15.04 -15.02 -37.78
C LEU A 23 14.13 -13.94 -38.38
N VAL A 24 14.73 -13.10 -39.22
CA VAL A 24 14.08 -12.03 -39.97
C VAL A 24 13.26 -12.66 -41.09
N HIS A 25 11.95 -12.53 -41.04
CA HIS A 25 11.06 -12.85 -42.15
C HIS A 25 10.19 -11.63 -42.47
N ARG A 26 10.36 -11.12 -43.69
CA ARG A 26 9.62 -10.02 -44.31
C ARG A 26 8.32 -10.60 -44.86
N GLN A 27 7.17 -10.25 -44.26
CA GLN A 27 5.84 -10.62 -44.75
C GLN A 27 4.87 -9.42 -44.78
N HIS A 28 4.00 -9.46 -45.78
CA HIS A 28 2.90 -8.53 -46.07
C HIS A 28 1.92 -8.34 -44.89
N PRO A 29 1.17 -7.22 -44.85
CA PRO A 29 0.29 -6.90 -43.73
C PRO A 29 -0.96 -7.77 -43.79
N ALA A 30 -0.92 -8.90 -43.08
CA ALA A 30 -2.13 -9.59 -42.68
C ALA A 30 -2.86 -8.69 -41.67
N GLU A 31 -4.09 -8.31 -42.01
CA GLU A 31 -5.03 -7.54 -41.19
C GLU A 31 -5.23 -8.27 -39.86
N THR A 32 -4.36 -7.94 -38.90
CA THR A 32 -4.32 -8.59 -37.60
C THR A 32 -5.52 -8.04 -36.86
N LYS A 33 -6.59 -8.84 -36.74
CA LYS A 33 -7.77 -8.54 -35.92
C LYS A 33 -7.30 -8.28 -34.49
N GLN A 34 -6.96 -7.03 -34.19
CA GLN A 34 -6.54 -6.63 -32.88
C GLN A 34 -7.69 -6.90 -31.91
N PRO A 35 -7.43 -7.55 -30.76
CA PRO A 35 -8.44 -7.75 -29.73
C PRO A 35 -9.08 -6.41 -29.41
N LEU A 36 -10.40 -6.31 -29.60
CA LEU A 36 -11.13 -5.06 -29.37
C LEU A 36 -10.87 -4.62 -27.91
N PRO A 37 -10.38 -3.39 -27.69
CA PRO A 37 -10.05 -2.92 -26.35
C PRO A 37 -11.31 -2.93 -25.49
N VAL A 38 -11.22 -3.59 -24.33
CA VAL A 38 -12.33 -3.70 -23.38
C VAL A 38 -12.72 -2.30 -22.90
N ARG A 39 -13.86 -1.78 -23.38
CA ARG A 39 -14.37 -0.46 -22.99
C ARG A 39 -14.97 -0.53 -21.58
N ILE A 40 -14.56 0.36 -20.67
CA ILE A 40 -15.18 0.52 -19.35
C ILE A 40 -16.39 1.44 -19.52
N PRO A 41 -17.60 1.01 -19.13
CA PRO A 41 -18.76 1.88 -19.19
C PRO A 41 -18.57 3.05 -18.21
N PRO A 42 -19.00 4.27 -18.57
CA PRO A 42 -18.99 5.40 -17.66
C PRO A 42 -19.92 5.15 -16.47
N LEU A 43 -19.73 5.89 -15.39
CA LEU A 43 -20.65 5.83 -14.25
C LEU A 43 -22.04 6.32 -14.66
N PRO A 44 -23.11 5.77 -14.07
CA PRO A 44 -24.42 6.42 -14.05
C PRO A 44 -24.34 7.79 -13.37
N VAL A 45 -25.19 8.72 -13.80
CA VAL A 45 -25.20 10.11 -13.33
C VAL A 45 -25.46 10.21 -11.82
N GLU A 46 -26.28 9.33 -11.27
CA GLU A 46 -26.62 9.28 -9.85
C GLU A 46 -25.39 8.91 -9.02
N ILE A 47 -24.65 7.89 -9.45
CA ILE A 47 -23.43 7.44 -8.78
C ILE A 47 -22.33 8.50 -8.92
N PHE A 48 -22.19 9.08 -10.11
CA PHE A 48 -21.22 10.14 -10.36
C PHE A 48 -21.46 11.35 -9.47
N SER A 49 -22.71 11.82 -9.34
CA SER A 49 -23.04 13.00 -8.54
C SER A 49 -22.75 12.81 -7.05
N VAL A 50 -23.13 11.66 -6.48
CA VAL A 50 -22.84 11.31 -5.08
C VAL A 50 -21.34 11.23 -4.85
N TRP A 51 -20.62 10.51 -5.73
CA TRP A 51 -19.17 10.38 -5.65
C TRP A 51 -18.47 11.73 -5.75
N TYR A 52 -18.86 12.54 -6.74
CA TYR A 52 -18.25 13.83 -7.02
C TYR A 52 -18.51 14.85 -5.90
N LYS A 53 -19.71 14.84 -5.30
CA LYS A 53 -20.02 15.69 -4.15
C LYS A 53 -19.16 15.34 -2.94
N SER A 54 -19.05 14.06 -2.58
CA SER A 54 -18.17 13.61 -1.50
C SER A 54 -16.71 13.98 -1.78
N PHE A 55 -16.29 13.81 -3.03
CA PHE A 55 -14.95 14.17 -3.48
C PHE A 55 -14.65 15.67 -3.31
N CYS A 56 -15.58 16.55 -3.68
CA CYS A 56 -15.41 18.00 -3.50
C CYS A 56 -15.28 18.38 -2.02
N THR A 57 -16.12 17.80 -1.16
CA THR A 57 -16.07 18.02 0.30
C THR A 57 -14.75 17.54 0.91
N GLU A 58 -14.29 16.34 0.57
CA GLU A 58 -13.05 15.77 1.11
C GLU A 58 -11.79 16.54 0.71
N ASN A 59 -11.81 17.17 -0.47
CA ASN A 59 -10.64 17.85 -1.03
C ASN A 59 -10.75 19.38 -0.96
N ASN A 60 -11.80 19.91 -0.30
CA ASN A 60 -12.10 21.35 -0.24
C ASN A 60 -12.07 22.01 -1.63
N ILE A 61 -12.65 21.34 -2.63
CA ILE A 61 -12.68 21.85 -4.00
C ILE A 61 -13.86 22.81 -4.11
N VAL A 62 -13.53 24.08 -4.36
CA VAL A 62 -14.49 25.13 -4.68
C VAL A 62 -14.54 25.28 -6.20
N HIS A 63 -15.73 25.15 -6.80
CA HIS A 63 -15.92 25.41 -8.23
C HIS A 63 -15.70 26.88 -8.51
N ILE A 64 -14.73 27.19 -9.36
CA ILE A 64 -14.52 28.53 -9.89
C ILE A 64 -15.45 28.67 -11.10
N PRO A 65 -16.52 29.49 -11.05
CA PRO A 65 -17.51 29.55 -12.14
C PRO A 65 -16.89 29.95 -13.48
N ALA A 66 -15.91 30.86 -13.45
CA ALA A 66 -15.20 31.29 -14.65
C ALA A 66 -14.39 30.17 -15.33
N LEU A 67 -13.92 29.19 -14.56
CA LEU A 67 -13.22 28.02 -15.11
C LEU A 67 -14.22 26.95 -15.60
N MET A 68 -15.45 26.97 -15.09
CA MET A 68 -16.51 26.04 -15.43
C MET A 68 -17.36 26.50 -16.62
N SER A 69 -17.00 27.62 -17.25
CA SER A 69 -17.73 28.19 -18.39
C SER A 69 -16.79 28.68 -19.47
N HIS A 70 -17.13 28.41 -20.72
CA HIS A 70 -16.44 28.95 -21.89
C HIS A 70 -17.48 29.60 -22.81
N ASP A 71 -17.26 30.85 -23.23
CA ASP A 71 -18.20 31.62 -24.07
C ASP A 71 -19.65 31.58 -23.55
N GLY A 72 -19.83 31.73 -22.24
CA GLY A 72 -21.15 31.74 -21.58
C GLY A 72 -21.83 30.37 -21.46
N HIS A 73 -21.22 29.30 -21.97
CA HIS A 73 -21.72 27.93 -21.82
C HIS A 73 -21.03 27.22 -20.67
N GLN A 74 -21.79 26.65 -19.74
CA GLN A 74 -21.22 25.85 -18.66
C GLN A 74 -20.80 24.46 -19.15
N ILE A 75 -19.67 23.98 -18.64
CA ILE A 75 -19.15 22.64 -18.91
C ILE A 75 -19.81 21.66 -17.94
N ASP A 76 -20.65 20.76 -18.47
CA ASP A 76 -21.18 19.64 -17.69
C ASP A 76 -20.08 18.61 -17.40
N LEU A 77 -19.66 18.54 -16.14
CA LEU A 77 -18.62 17.60 -15.68
C LEU A 77 -18.99 16.14 -15.87
N TYR A 78 -20.28 15.79 -15.81
CA TYR A 78 -20.71 14.42 -16.03
C TYR A 78 -20.59 14.05 -17.51
N ALA A 79 -21.09 14.91 -18.40
CA ALA A 79 -20.94 14.71 -19.85
C ALA A 79 -19.45 14.64 -20.25
N LEU A 80 -18.62 15.50 -19.66
CA LEU A 80 -17.16 15.49 -19.85
C LEU A 80 -16.53 14.17 -19.34
N HIS A 81 -16.92 13.69 -18.16
CA HIS A 81 -16.49 12.40 -17.64
C HIS A 81 -16.86 11.24 -18.59
N VAL A 82 -18.12 11.20 -19.04
CA VAL A 82 -18.63 10.18 -19.98
C VAL A 82 -17.81 10.19 -21.28
N ALA A 83 -17.57 11.37 -21.86
CA ALA A 83 -16.82 11.51 -23.11
C ALA A 83 -15.37 11.02 -22.97
N VAL A 84 -14.69 11.40 -21.88
CA VAL A 84 -13.30 10.99 -21.63
C VAL A 84 -13.18 9.49 -21.32
N VAL A 85 -14.10 8.92 -20.55
CA VAL A 85 -14.11 7.47 -20.26
C VAL A 85 -14.35 6.67 -21.55
N ASN A 86 -15.30 7.09 -22.38
CA ASN A 86 -15.58 6.44 -23.66
C ASN A 86 -14.42 6.53 -24.66
N ALA A 87 -13.62 7.59 -24.58
CA ALA A 87 -12.41 7.76 -25.39
C ALA A 87 -11.18 7.01 -24.84
N GLY A 88 -11.31 6.29 -23.72
CA GLY A 88 -10.25 5.47 -23.14
C GLY A 88 -9.46 6.15 -22.02
N PHE A 89 -10.11 7.03 -21.28
CA PHE A 89 -9.57 7.82 -20.16
C PHE A 89 -8.55 8.88 -20.60
N TYR A 90 -8.25 9.76 -19.66
CA TYR A 90 -7.34 10.90 -19.81
C TYR A 90 -6.05 10.59 -20.60
N ASN A 91 -5.29 9.55 -20.21
CA ASN A 91 -4.00 9.25 -20.86
C ASN A 91 -4.15 8.99 -22.37
N ARG A 92 -5.22 8.28 -22.78
CA ARG A 92 -5.45 7.96 -24.19
C ARG A 92 -6.01 9.16 -24.94
N VAL A 93 -6.85 9.96 -24.29
CA VAL A 93 -7.37 11.21 -24.84
C VAL A 93 -6.24 12.18 -25.14
N ALA A 94 -5.35 12.41 -24.18
CA ALA A 94 -4.19 13.29 -24.33
C ALA A 94 -3.21 12.74 -25.38
N GLN A 95 -2.90 11.44 -25.34
CA GLN A 95 -1.97 10.82 -26.31
C GLN A 95 -2.47 10.88 -27.76
N ASN A 96 -3.78 10.78 -27.97
CA ASN A 96 -4.39 10.75 -29.31
C ASN A 96 -4.97 12.11 -29.74
N ASP A 97 -4.65 13.18 -29.00
CA ASP A 97 -5.15 14.53 -29.25
C ASP A 97 -6.68 14.58 -29.47
N GLN A 98 -7.43 13.92 -28.57
CA GLN A 98 -8.88 13.77 -28.67
C GLN A 98 -9.65 14.91 -27.99
N TRP A 99 -8.98 15.84 -27.32
CA TRP A 99 -9.63 16.97 -26.64
C TRP A 99 -10.49 17.84 -27.58
N PRO A 100 -10.08 18.14 -28.83
CA PRO A 100 -10.94 18.87 -29.76
C PRO A 100 -12.26 18.15 -30.03
N VAL A 101 -12.23 16.82 -30.19
CA VAL A 101 -13.42 15.99 -30.42
C VAL A 101 -14.31 15.93 -29.17
N ILE A 102 -13.71 15.87 -27.98
CA ILE A 102 -14.46 15.89 -26.72
C ILE A 102 -15.13 17.25 -26.51
N GLY A 103 -14.45 18.37 -26.77
CA GLY A 103 -15.05 19.70 -26.70
C GLY A 103 -16.25 19.86 -27.64
N ALA A 104 -16.15 19.34 -28.87
CA ALA A 104 -17.29 19.32 -29.80
C ALA A 104 -18.47 18.49 -29.27
N LYS A 105 -18.21 17.33 -28.65
CA LYS A 105 -19.26 16.51 -28.02
C LYS A 105 -19.96 17.19 -26.84
N LEU A 106 -19.30 18.15 -26.21
CA LEU A 106 -19.88 18.98 -25.15
C LEU A 106 -20.64 20.20 -25.68
N GLY A 107 -20.76 20.33 -27.01
CA GLY A 107 -21.50 21.41 -27.67
C GLY A 107 -20.63 22.55 -28.19
N PHE A 108 -19.32 22.55 -27.92
CA PHE A 108 -18.40 23.58 -28.38
C PHE A 108 -17.88 23.33 -29.79
N VAL A 109 -18.79 23.14 -30.75
CA VAL A 109 -18.43 22.81 -32.14
C VAL A 109 -17.97 24.08 -32.87
N GLN A 110 -16.73 24.06 -33.38
CA GLN A 110 -16.23 25.11 -34.29
C GLN A 110 -16.01 24.57 -35.70
N PHE A 111 -15.57 23.32 -35.80
CA PHE A 111 -15.42 22.60 -37.06
C PHE A 111 -16.49 21.49 -37.11
N PRO A 112 -17.52 21.61 -37.95
CA PRO A 112 -18.57 20.60 -38.05
C PRO A 112 -18.01 19.26 -38.52
N ALA A 113 -18.72 18.18 -38.23
CA ALA A 113 -18.33 16.84 -38.68
C ALA A 113 -18.31 16.76 -40.21
N SER A 114 -17.34 16.04 -40.75
CA SER A 114 -17.25 15.69 -42.17
C SER A 114 -17.49 14.20 -42.35
N ASN A 115 -17.54 13.72 -43.60
CA ASN A 115 -17.70 12.29 -43.88
C ASN A 115 -16.54 11.44 -43.35
N SER A 116 -15.36 12.04 -43.14
CA SER A 116 -14.15 11.34 -42.70
C SER A 116 -13.74 11.66 -41.27
N GLU A 117 -14.20 12.78 -40.70
CA GLU A 117 -13.75 13.25 -39.39
C GLU A 117 -14.92 13.67 -38.49
N PRO A 118 -14.86 13.36 -37.18
CA PRO A 118 -15.85 13.84 -36.23
C PRO A 118 -15.76 15.36 -36.08
N ALA A 119 -16.84 15.98 -35.60
CA ALA A 119 -16.83 17.39 -35.24
C ALA A 119 -15.72 17.69 -34.21
N LYS A 120 -15.11 18.87 -34.34
CA LYS A 120 -14.01 19.33 -33.48
C LYS A 120 -14.30 20.74 -32.94
N SER A 121 -13.85 20.97 -31.72
CA SER A 121 -13.78 22.30 -31.12
C SER A 121 -12.49 23.00 -31.53
N GLY A 122 -12.39 24.31 -31.26
CA GLY A 122 -11.15 25.05 -31.46
C GLY A 122 -10.07 24.66 -30.45
N PRO A 123 -8.78 24.91 -30.74
CA PRO A 123 -7.67 24.56 -29.87
C PRO A 123 -7.77 25.20 -28.47
N GLY A 124 -8.26 26.45 -28.38
CA GLY A 124 -8.45 27.13 -27.10
C GLY A 124 -9.51 26.45 -26.22
N VAL A 125 -10.63 26.01 -26.82
CA VAL A 125 -11.67 25.23 -26.12
C VAL A 125 -11.11 23.88 -25.68
N ALA A 126 -10.40 23.19 -26.57
CA ALA A 126 -9.83 21.87 -26.29
C ALA A 126 -8.89 21.92 -25.07
N GLN A 127 -7.99 22.90 -25.03
CA GLN A 127 -7.09 23.12 -23.89
C GLN A 127 -7.87 23.43 -22.62
N HIS A 128 -8.86 24.31 -22.70
CA HIS A 128 -9.68 24.67 -21.54
C HIS A 128 -10.45 23.47 -20.98
N VAL A 129 -11.01 22.60 -21.84
CA VAL A 129 -11.68 21.36 -21.44
C VAL A 129 -10.71 20.37 -20.80
N GLU A 130 -9.48 20.26 -21.31
CA GLU A 130 -8.41 19.48 -20.69
C GLU A 130 -8.09 19.98 -19.28
N ASP A 131 -7.87 21.29 -19.12
CA ASP A 131 -7.54 21.91 -17.84
C ASP A 131 -8.65 21.70 -16.80
N VAL A 132 -9.92 21.87 -17.21
CA VAL A 132 -11.09 21.59 -16.36
C VAL A 132 -11.11 20.12 -15.95
N TYR A 133 -10.86 19.20 -16.88
CA TYR A 133 -10.79 17.78 -16.56
C TYR A 133 -9.65 17.47 -15.59
N GLU A 134 -8.47 18.07 -15.78
CA GLU A 134 -7.33 17.88 -14.88
C GLU A 134 -7.60 18.36 -13.45
N GLN A 135 -8.13 19.58 -13.36
CA GLN A 135 -8.39 20.24 -12.10
C GLN A 135 -9.46 19.52 -11.28
N TYR A 136 -10.54 19.09 -11.94
CA TYR A 136 -11.71 18.55 -11.24
C TYR A 136 -11.82 17.02 -11.28
N LEU A 137 -11.17 16.31 -12.21
CA LEU A 137 -11.38 14.87 -12.43
C LEU A 137 -10.08 14.02 -12.49
N SER A 138 -8.98 14.48 -13.09
CA SER A 138 -7.84 13.60 -13.47
C SER A 138 -7.03 13.09 -12.27
N ASN A 139 -6.62 13.99 -11.36
CA ASN A 139 -5.68 13.66 -10.30
C ASN A 139 -6.29 12.77 -9.21
N LYS A 140 -7.61 12.70 -9.16
CA LYS A 140 -8.34 12.16 -8.01
C LYS A 140 -9.42 11.14 -8.38
N CYS A 141 -9.67 10.87 -9.66
CA CYS A 141 -10.36 9.66 -10.10
C CYS A 141 -9.57 8.37 -9.82
N ARG A 142 -8.33 8.41 -9.29
CA ARG A 142 -7.53 7.20 -9.04
C ARG A 142 -8.17 6.22 -8.05
N PRO A 143 -8.68 6.62 -6.87
CA PRO A 143 -9.38 5.71 -5.97
C PRO A 143 -10.65 5.16 -6.61
N TRP A 144 -11.37 5.99 -7.38
CA TRP A 144 -12.53 5.53 -8.13
C TRP A 144 -12.15 4.50 -9.20
N ARG A 145 -11.10 4.71 -10.00
CA ARG A 145 -10.61 3.71 -10.97
C ARG A 145 -10.27 2.40 -10.27
N LYS A 146 -9.67 2.45 -9.08
CA LYS A 146 -9.40 1.25 -8.28
C LYS A 146 -10.70 0.55 -7.87
N HIS A 147 -11.69 1.29 -7.37
CA HIS A 147 -12.98 0.71 -7.01
C HIS A 147 -13.79 0.22 -8.22
N ALA A 148 -13.82 0.94 -9.33
CA ALA A 148 -14.53 0.58 -10.54
C ALA A 148 -13.86 -0.58 -11.28
N CYS A 149 -12.52 -0.60 -11.39
CA CYS A 149 -11.79 -1.74 -11.92
C CYS A 149 -11.88 -2.95 -10.99
N ALA A 150 -11.82 -2.78 -9.66
CA ALA A 150 -12.03 -3.88 -8.72
C ALA A 150 -13.46 -4.43 -8.83
N ARG A 151 -14.47 -3.56 -8.83
CA ARG A 151 -15.88 -3.93 -9.01
C ARG A 151 -16.13 -4.56 -10.39
N ARG A 152 -15.33 -4.22 -11.42
CA ARG A 152 -15.38 -4.87 -12.74
C ARG A 152 -14.64 -6.20 -12.81
N SER A 153 -13.52 -6.37 -12.10
CA SER A 153 -12.87 -7.68 -11.95
C SER A 153 -13.81 -8.69 -11.26
N PHE A 154 -14.78 -8.21 -10.49
CA PHE A 154 -15.85 -9.00 -9.90
C PHE A 154 -17.04 -9.27 -10.85
N LEU A 155 -17.19 -8.51 -11.94
CA LEU A 155 -18.28 -8.65 -12.92
C LEU A 155 -17.89 -9.49 -14.16
N TYR A 156 -16.60 -9.80 -14.37
CA TYR A 156 -16.13 -10.50 -15.57
C TYR A 156 -15.16 -11.69 -15.33
N LYS A 157 -15.00 -12.16 -14.09
CA LYS A 157 -14.60 -13.55 -13.80
C LYS A 157 -15.85 -14.23 -13.25
N ASP A 158 -16.46 -15.24 -13.86
CA ASP A 158 -15.87 -16.37 -14.58
C ASP A 158 -16.66 -16.76 -15.83
N THR A 159 -15.96 -17.37 -16.79
CA THR A 159 -16.49 -18.24 -17.85
C THR A 159 -17.24 -19.48 -17.32
N ASN A 160 -17.51 -19.57 -16.01
CA ASN A 160 -18.24 -20.65 -15.35
C ASN A 160 -19.58 -20.22 -14.71
N GLY A 161 -20.15 -19.08 -15.12
CA GLY A 161 -21.61 -18.87 -15.03
C GLY A 161 -22.23 -18.67 -13.64
N ALA A 162 -21.49 -18.22 -12.62
CA ALA A 162 -22.09 -17.82 -11.35
C ALA A 162 -22.14 -16.28 -11.19
N PRO A 163 -23.33 -15.65 -11.05
CA PRO A 163 -23.46 -14.21 -10.90
C PRO A 163 -23.11 -13.74 -9.48
N ASN A 164 -22.11 -12.88 -9.35
CA ASN A 164 -21.66 -12.35 -8.06
C ASN A 164 -22.54 -11.18 -7.57
N LEU A 165 -22.94 -11.26 -6.31
CA LEU A 165 -24.18 -10.71 -5.77
C LEU A 165 -23.98 -9.47 -4.88
N ALA A 166 -22.82 -9.34 -4.25
CA ALA A 166 -22.58 -8.40 -3.15
C ALA A 166 -22.45 -6.92 -3.58
N GLY A 167 -22.38 -6.62 -4.87
CA GLY A 167 -22.05 -5.28 -5.37
C GLY A 167 -23.23 -4.43 -5.84
N ALA A 168 -24.43 -5.01 -5.97
CA ALA A 168 -25.60 -4.33 -6.57
C ALA A 168 -26.81 -4.24 -5.63
N LEU A 169 -26.75 -4.90 -4.48
CA LEU A 169 -27.85 -4.95 -3.52
C LEU A 169 -27.54 -4.06 -2.33
N ASP A 170 -28.59 -3.46 -1.80
CA ASP A 170 -28.55 -2.74 -0.54
C ASP A 170 -28.08 -3.69 0.60
N PRO A 171 -27.25 -3.23 1.56
CA PRO A 171 -26.77 -4.07 2.66
C PRO A 171 -27.88 -4.81 3.44
N GLN A 172 -29.11 -4.28 3.55
CA GLN A 172 -30.21 -5.03 4.16
C GLN A 172 -30.65 -6.21 3.28
N GLN A 173 -30.77 -6.00 1.97
CA GLN A 173 -31.14 -7.04 1.02
C GLN A 173 -30.10 -8.15 0.97
N PHE A 174 -28.81 -7.81 1.14
CA PHE A 174 -27.75 -8.80 1.20
C PHE A 174 -27.88 -9.73 2.42
N ASN A 175 -28.16 -9.17 3.60
CA ASN A 175 -28.38 -9.96 4.83
C ASN A 175 -29.62 -10.85 4.71
N GLU A 176 -30.67 -10.40 4.04
CA GLU A 176 -31.87 -11.19 3.77
C GLU A 176 -31.57 -12.37 2.83
N ILE A 177 -30.78 -12.13 1.77
CA ILE A 177 -30.31 -13.18 0.85
C ILE A 177 -29.42 -14.20 1.57
N LEU A 178 -28.58 -13.75 2.50
CA LEU A 178 -27.75 -14.65 3.32
C LEU A 178 -28.62 -15.60 4.14
N GLN A 179 -29.70 -15.10 4.73
CA GLN A 179 -30.68 -15.91 5.48
C GLN A 179 -31.39 -16.91 4.57
N TYR A 180 -31.80 -16.48 3.36
CA TYR A 180 -32.47 -17.35 2.39
C TYR A 180 -31.61 -18.52 1.88
N ALA A 181 -30.27 -18.43 1.97
CA ALA A 181 -29.40 -19.51 1.53
C ALA A 181 -29.55 -20.81 2.34
N THR A 182 -30.00 -20.70 3.59
CA THR A 182 -30.28 -21.84 4.46
C THR A 182 -31.65 -22.48 4.19
N VAL A 183 -32.59 -21.72 3.61
CA VAL A 183 -33.99 -22.12 3.41
C VAL A 183 -34.17 -22.77 2.02
N PRO A 184 -34.81 -23.95 1.92
CA PRO A 184 -35.03 -24.61 0.63
C PRO A 184 -36.02 -23.84 -0.26
N THR A 185 -35.80 -23.88 -1.58
CA THR A 185 -36.60 -23.19 -2.60
C THR A 185 -38.13 -23.31 -2.48
N PRO A 186 -38.74 -24.49 -2.22
CA PRO A 186 -40.19 -24.57 -2.03
C PRO A 186 -40.69 -23.73 -0.85
N GLU A 187 -39.90 -23.60 0.22
CA GLU A 187 -40.25 -22.81 1.39
C GLU A 187 -40.11 -21.31 1.11
N LEU A 188 -39.11 -20.90 0.33
CA LEU A 188 -38.99 -19.51 -0.16
C LEU A 188 -40.21 -19.10 -1.00
N ARG A 189 -40.75 -20.00 -1.82
CA ARG A 189 -41.99 -19.75 -2.59
C ARG A 189 -43.21 -19.59 -1.67
N ARG A 190 -43.33 -20.41 -0.62
CA ARG A 190 -44.41 -20.28 0.39
C ARG A 190 -44.35 -18.96 1.14
N ARG A 191 -43.15 -18.40 1.33
CA ARG A 191 -42.91 -17.08 1.95
C ARG A 191 -43.10 -15.90 1.00
N ASN A 192 -43.60 -16.13 -0.22
CA ASN A 192 -43.76 -15.09 -1.26
C ASN A 192 -42.44 -14.36 -1.61
N VAL A 193 -41.29 -15.03 -1.48
CA VAL A 193 -40.01 -14.44 -1.91
C VAL A 193 -40.02 -14.30 -3.44
N PRO A 194 -39.66 -13.12 -4.00
CA PRO A 194 -39.68 -12.91 -5.44
C PRO A 194 -38.85 -13.94 -6.21
N ALA A 195 -39.38 -14.45 -7.34
CA ALA A 195 -38.74 -15.49 -8.14
C ALA A 195 -37.30 -15.13 -8.56
N ARG A 196 -37.02 -13.84 -8.80
CA ARG A 196 -35.67 -13.35 -9.09
C ARG A 196 -34.69 -13.62 -7.95
N ILE A 197 -35.10 -13.40 -6.70
CA ILE A 197 -34.27 -13.66 -5.51
C ILE A 197 -34.11 -15.16 -5.30
N ILE A 198 -35.15 -15.95 -5.52
CA ILE A 198 -35.09 -17.41 -5.43
C ILE A 198 -34.06 -17.98 -6.41
N ASN A 199 -34.13 -17.60 -7.70
CA ASN A 199 -33.19 -18.07 -8.73
C ASN A 199 -31.75 -17.66 -8.38
N LEU A 200 -31.61 -16.47 -7.81
CA LEU A 200 -30.33 -15.89 -7.44
C LEU A 200 -29.70 -16.56 -6.20
N VAL A 201 -30.51 -16.88 -5.20
CA VAL A 201 -30.11 -17.67 -4.02
C VAL A 201 -29.75 -19.08 -4.46
N GLU A 202 -30.54 -19.70 -5.34
CA GLU A 202 -30.28 -21.06 -5.81
C GLU A 202 -28.98 -21.17 -6.62
N ALA A 203 -28.75 -20.24 -7.55
CA ALA A 203 -27.53 -20.19 -8.35
C ALA A 203 -26.25 -19.97 -7.50
N ASN A 204 -26.38 -19.32 -6.34
CA ASN A 204 -25.25 -18.99 -5.45
C ASN A 204 -25.30 -19.74 -4.11
N ARG A 205 -26.19 -20.73 -3.96
CA ARG A 205 -26.46 -21.39 -2.67
C ARG A 205 -25.20 -21.97 -1.99
N PRO A 206 -24.24 -22.60 -2.70
CA PRO A 206 -23.02 -23.12 -2.08
C PRO A 206 -22.16 -22.01 -1.47
N LEU A 207 -22.02 -20.90 -2.18
CA LEU A 207 -21.22 -19.74 -1.76
C LEU A 207 -21.88 -19.01 -0.58
N LEU A 208 -23.19 -18.80 -0.65
CA LEU A 208 -23.92 -18.14 0.43
C LEU A 208 -23.93 -18.98 1.71
N ARG A 209 -23.98 -20.31 1.61
CA ARG A 209 -23.83 -21.21 2.77
C ARG A 209 -22.44 -21.14 3.39
N SER A 210 -21.37 -21.06 2.59
CA SER A 210 -20.01 -20.95 3.14
C SER A 210 -19.78 -19.61 3.84
N LEU A 211 -20.36 -18.52 3.32
CA LEU A 211 -20.36 -17.22 3.98
C LEU A 211 -21.15 -17.24 5.29
N SER A 212 -22.35 -17.82 5.30
CA SER A 212 -23.18 -17.94 6.51
C SER A 212 -22.52 -18.82 7.58
N GLN A 213 -21.86 -19.92 7.20
CA GLN A 213 -21.11 -20.76 8.13
C GLN A 213 -19.90 -20.03 8.73
N ARG A 214 -19.28 -19.11 7.98
CA ARG A 214 -18.14 -18.33 8.46
C ARG A 214 -18.52 -17.32 9.54
N GLU A 215 -19.71 -16.72 9.45
CA GLU A 215 -20.20 -15.79 10.49
C GLU A 215 -20.59 -16.54 11.77
N LEU A 216 -21.22 -17.71 11.67
CA LEU A 216 -21.66 -18.49 12.84
C LEU A 216 -20.53 -19.28 13.50
N GLY A 217 -19.51 -19.70 12.73
CA GLY A 217 -18.39 -20.50 13.24
C GLY A 217 -17.25 -19.71 13.90
N GLY A 218 -17.22 -18.38 13.73
CA GLY A 218 -16.12 -17.55 14.25
C GLY A 218 -16.24 -17.14 15.72
N GLY A 219 -17.29 -17.56 16.45
CA GLY A 219 -17.62 -17.02 17.76
C GLY A 219 -17.53 -17.96 18.96
N VAL A 220 -17.41 -19.28 18.79
CA VAL A 220 -17.57 -20.21 19.93
C VAL A 220 -16.71 -21.47 19.77
N ALA A 221 -15.45 -21.42 20.21
CA ALA A 221 -14.68 -22.60 20.60
C ALA A 221 -13.43 -22.19 21.40
N ASP A 222 -13.61 -21.68 22.62
CA ASP A 222 -12.66 -21.88 23.74
C ASP A 222 -13.24 -21.27 25.03
N ASN A 223 -14.21 -21.97 25.63
CA ASN A 223 -14.42 -22.02 27.07
C ASN A 223 -15.63 -22.89 27.39
N ALA A 224 -15.38 -24.17 27.64
CA ALA A 224 -16.31 -25.02 28.37
C ALA A 224 -15.51 -25.85 29.38
N GLN A 225 -15.39 -25.33 30.59
CA GLN A 225 -15.03 -26.08 31.78
C GLN A 225 -16.27 -26.13 32.69
N PRO A 226 -16.67 -27.32 33.20
CA PRO A 226 -17.84 -27.45 34.06
C PRO A 226 -17.49 -27.10 35.51
N THR A 227 -18.32 -26.31 36.18
CA THR A 227 -18.29 -26.13 37.64
C THR A 227 -19.71 -26.26 38.21
N PRO A 228 -19.92 -27.03 39.28
CA PRO A 228 -21.23 -27.17 39.92
C PRO A 228 -21.45 -26.15 41.05
N GLN A 229 -22.68 -25.61 41.05
CA GLN A 229 -23.58 -25.18 42.14
C GLN A 229 -23.11 -24.45 43.44
N GLN A 230 -24.01 -23.53 43.85
CA GLN A 230 -24.33 -22.95 45.18
C GLN A 230 -23.66 -21.61 45.53
N HIS A 231 -24.26 -20.56 46.12
CA HIS A 231 -25.62 -20.17 46.54
C HIS A 231 -25.67 -18.60 46.62
N PRO A 232 -26.82 -17.94 46.86
CA PRO A 232 -27.00 -16.50 46.72
C PRO A 232 -26.92 -15.72 48.04
N MET A 233 -26.44 -14.46 48.01
CA MET A 233 -26.82 -13.41 48.97
C MET A 233 -26.72 -12.01 48.32
N PRO A 234 -27.64 -11.07 48.63
CA PRO A 234 -27.58 -9.68 48.19
C PRO A 234 -26.98 -8.78 49.28
N SER A 235 -26.16 -7.80 48.92
CA SER A 235 -25.83 -6.70 49.83
C SER A 235 -25.67 -5.38 49.09
N LEU A 236 -26.36 -4.38 49.64
CA LEU A 236 -26.43 -2.97 49.26
C LEU A 236 -25.24 -2.16 49.81
N TYR A 237 -25.10 -0.94 49.28
CA TYR A 237 -24.22 0.16 49.73
C TYR A 237 -22.71 -0.04 49.44
N MET A 238 -21.87 0.96 49.15
CA MET A 238 -21.98 2.40 49.28
C MET A 238 -21.04 3.13 48.30
N LYS A 239 -21.43 4.37 48.04
CA LYS A 239 -20.74 5.51 47.43
C LYS A 239 -19.40 5.83 48.12
N GLN A 240 -18.32 6.08 47.37
CA GLN A 240 -17.23 6.95 47.86
C GLN A 240 -16.52 7.67 46.71
N GLN A 241 -16.80 8.98 46.62
CA GLN A 241 -16.03 9.98 45.89
C GLN A 241 -14.83 10.37 46.77
N GLY A 242 -13.64 10.44 46.17
CA GLY A 242 -12.43 10.96 46.78
C GLY A 242 -11.66 11.85 45.79
N PRO A 243 -11.09 12.98 46.24
CA PRO A 243 -10.59 14.05 45.38
C PRO A 243 -9.18 13.76 44.83
N VAL A 244 -8.94 14.22 43.59
CA VAL A 244 -7.62 14.23 42.96
C VAL A 244 -6.86 15.47 43.43
N VAL A 245 -5.74 15.25 44.13
CA VAL A 245 -4.78 16.28 44.51
C VAL A 245 -3.64 16.26 43.49
N ASN A 246 -3.43 17.38 42.80
CA ASN A 246 -2.21 17.66 42.04
C ASN A 246 -1.00 17.74 42.96
N PRO A 247 0.18 17.38 42.45
CA PRO A 247 1.29 18.30 42.62
C PRO A 247 2.02 18.63 41.31
N VAL A 248 2.19 19.94 41.16
CA VAL A 248 3.23 20.65 40.40
C VAL A 248 4.60 20.38 41.02
N MET A 249 5.65 20.37 40.18
CA MET A 249 7.10 20.63 40.41
C MET A 249 7.91 19.61 39.60
N ALA A 250 9.05 19.88 38.96
CA ALA A 250 9.80 21.06 38.58
C ALA A 250 10.98 20.55 37.72
N MET A 251 11.59 21.43 36.91
CA MET A 251 13.02 21.43 36.52
C MET A 251 13.64 20.16 35.91
N ARG A 252 14.29 20.29 34.73
CA ARG A 252 15.77 20.44 34.68
C ARG A 252 16.33 20.36 33.24
N SER A 253 17.10 21.41 32.95
CA SER A 253 18.12 21.67 31.93
C SER A 253 18.84 20.48 31.28
N GLY A 254 19.21 20.66 30.00
CA GLY A 254 20.18 19.82 29.27
C GLY A 254 20.32 20.16 27.79
N GLN A 255 20.60 21.42 27.47
CA GLN A 255 20.82 21.93 26.12
C GLN A 255 22.31 21.73 25.73
N SER A 256 22.58 20.91 24.71
CA SER A 256 23.89 20.82 24.06
C SER A 256 23.78 21.31 22.62
N GLN A 257 24.40 22.45 22.39
CA GLN A 257 24.51 23.17 21.13
C GLN A 257 25.81 22.72 20.46
N ILE A 258 25.73 22.12 19.26
CA ILE A 258 26.85 22.03 18.33
C ILE A 258 26.44 22.76 17.06
N GLN A 259 27.18 23.82 16.81
CA GLN A 259 27.09 24.76 15.71
C GLN A 259 27.92 24.19 14.56
N GLN A 260 27.30 23.96 13.40
CA GLN A 260 28.06 23.75 12.17
C GLN A 260 27.42 24.55 11.04
N ASP A 261 28.20 25.54 10.63
CA ASP A 261 27.90 26.59 9.68
C ASP A 261 28.26 26.08 8.28
N SER A 262 27.28 26.02 7.37
CA SER A 262 27.46 25.76 5.95
C SER A 262 26.22 26.23 5.21
N SER A 263 26.31 27.46 4.72
CA SER A 263 25.28 28.13 3.93
C SER A 263 25.28 27.59 2.50
N GLU A 264 24.32 26.73 2.17
CA GLU A 264 23.85 26.53 0.81
C GLU A 264 22.33 26.36 0.82
N SER A 265 21.67 27.09 -0.07
CA SER A 265 20.22 27.28 -0.20
C SER A 265 19.49 25.94 -0.41
N ALA A 266 19.19 25.25 0.69
CA ALA A 266 18.49 23.99 0.70
C ALA A 266 16.98 24.20 0.91
N GLY A 267 16.17 23.67 -0.01
CA GLY A 267 14.76 23.41 0.27
C GLY A 267 14.62 22.52 1.53
N PRO A 268 13.44 22.49 2.18
CA PRO A 268 13.25 21.80 3.45
C PRO A 268 13.59 20.31 3.31
N ALA A 269 14.79 19.92 3.77
CA ALA A 269 15.22 18.54 3.78
C ALA A 269 14.40 17.77 4.82
N MET A 270 13.59 16.80 4.38
CA MET A 270 12.89 15.92 5.30
C MET A 270 13.91 15.06 6.06
N THR A 271 14.02 15.29 7.37
CA THR A 271 14.84 14.48 8.26
C THR A 271 14.04 13.29 8.79
N VAL A 272 14.74 12.21 9.18
CA VAL A 272 14.12 11.01 9.77
C VAL A 272 13.29 11.38 11.01
N ALA A 273 13.80 12.28 11.85
CA ALA A 273 13.10 12.79 13.03
C ALA A 273 11.77 13.50 12.68
N SER A 274 11.74 14.27 11.58
CA SER A 274 10.52 14.93 11.12
C SER A 274 9.48 13.90 10.68
N VAL A 275 9.88 12.82 10.01
CA VAL A 275 8.93 11.77 9.62
C VAL A 275 8.43 11.02 10.83
N ALA A 276 9.31 10.67 11.77
CA ALA A 276 8.94 9.98 13.00
C ALA A 276 7.84 10.72 13.79
N ALA A 277 7.88 12.05 13.81
CA ALA A 277 6.86 12.88 14.48
C ALA A 277 5.49 12.86 13.78
N THR A 278 5.43 12.49 12.50
CA THR A 278 4.18 12.50 11.70
C THR A 278 3.46 11.17 11.65
N VAL A 279 4.06 10.10 12.18
CA VAL A 279 3.43 8.77 12.17
C VAL A 279 2.31 8.72 13.22
N PRO A 280 1.06 8.50 12.83
CA PRO A 280 -0.04 8.42 13.78
C PRO A 280 -0.01 7.09 14.52
N PHE A 281 0.23 7.14 15.83
CA PHE A 281 0.15 5.99 16.72
C PHE A 281 -1.22 5.87 17.35
N ARG A 282 -1.65 4.62 17.55
CA ARG A 282 -2.88 4.27 18.25
C ARG A 282 -2.50 3.88 19.67
N HIS A 283 -3.05 4.59 20.66
CA HIS A 283 -2.95 4.18 22.05
C HIS A 283 -3.78 2.91 22.24
N ARG A 284 -3.09 1.81 22.48
CA ARG A 284 -3.69 0.51 22.73
C ARG A 284 -3.62 0.19 24.21
N THR A 285 -4.76 -0.12 24.81
CA THR A 285 -4.86 -0.51 26.24
C THR A 285 -4.91 -2.01 26.44
N GLN A 286 -5.25 -2.79 25.40
CA GLN A 286 -5.34 -4.25 25.47
C GLN A 286 -4.06 -4.92 24.94
N PRO A 287 -3.66 -6.06 25.52
CA PRO A 287 -2.56 -6.86 24.97
C PRO A 287 -2.87 -7.29 23.51
N VAL A 288 -1.82 -7.46 22.72
CA VAL A 288 -1.95 -8.00 21.35
C VAL A 288 -2.26 -9.49 21.45
N THR A 289 -3.36 -9.93 20.83
CA THR A 289 -3.73 -11.33 20.80
C THR A 289 -3.05 -12.05 19.63
N GLU A 290 -2.80 -13.34 19.77
CA GLU A 290 -2.19 -14.16 18.71
C GLU A 290 -3.08 -14.22 17.45
N GLU A 291 -4.41 -14.28 17.64
CA GLU A 291 -5.35 -14.27 16.53
C GLU A 291 -5.27 -12.98 15.71
N GLU A 292 -5.15 -11.83 16.38
CA GLU A 292 -4.98 -10.55 15.71
C GLU A 292 -3.66 -10.50 14.93
N LEU A 293 -2.59 -11.02 15.52
CA LEU A 293 -1.28 -11.11 14.89
C LEU A 293 -1.34 -11.94 13.60
N GLN A 294 -2.02 -13.09 13.65
CA GLN A 294 -2.23 -13.96 12.49
C GLN A 294 -3.13 -13.31 11.43
N ASN A 295 -4.16 -12.57 11.84
CA ASN A 295 -5.00 -11.82 10.90
C ASN A 295 -4.22 -10.70 10.19
N ASN A 296 -3.37 -9.99 10.93
CA ASN A 296 -2.48 -8.95 10.40
C ASN A 296 -1.49 -9.51 9.38
N LEU A 297 -0.92 -10.70 9.63
CA LEU A 297 -0.08 -11.40 8.66
C LEU A 297 -0.83 -11.70 7.35
N ARG A 298 -2.07 -12.20 7.42
CA ARG A 298 -2.89 -12.44 6.22
C ARG A 298 -3.16 -11.16 5.45
N LEU A 299 -3.48 -10.07 6.16
CA LEU A 299 -3.71 -8.76 5.55
C LEU A 299 -2.46 -8.24 4.82
N ILE A 300 -1.29 -8.36 5.45
CA ILE A 300 0.00 -7.95 4.86
C ILE A 300 0.30 -8.78 3.61
N ASN A 301 0.14 -10.10 3.66
CA ASN A 301 0.39 -10.96 2.51
C ASN A 301 -0.55 -10.65 1.35
N SER A 302 -1.84 -10.42 1.64
CA SER A 302 -2.81 -9.98 0.62
C SER A 302 -2.40 -8.64 -0.01
N ALA A 303 -1.99 -7.67 0.81
CA ALA A 303 -1.53 -6.37 0.34
C ALA A 303 -0.24 -6.48 -0.51
N LYS A 304 0.72 -7.32 -0.11
CA LYS A 304 1.95 -7.59 -0.89
C LYS A 304 1.62 -8.09 -2.29
N SER A 305 0.75 -9.11 -2.40
CA SER A 305 0.34 -9.65 -3.70
C SER A 305 -0.29 -8.58 -4.60
N GLN A 306 -1.17 -7.73 -4.04
CA GLN A 306 -1.78 -6.64 -4.79
C GLN A 306 -0.75 -5.59 -5.27
N PHE A 307 0.20 -5.23 -4.41
CA PHE A 307 1.21 -4.24 -4.77
C PHE A 307 2.21 -4.77 -5.79
N ILE A 308 2.58 -6.04 -5.75
CA ILE A 308 3.46 -6.64 -6.77
C ILE A 308 2.83 -6.48 -8.16
N SER A 309 1.54 -6.79 -8.32
CA SER A 309 0.83 -6.57 -9.59
C SER A 309 0.88 -5.10 -10.03
N PHE A 310 0.66 -4.16 -9.10
CA PHE A 310 0.71 -2.73 -9.41
C PHE A 310 2.11 -2.21 -9.79
N VAL A 311 3.17 -2.79 -9.23
CA VAL A 311 4.55 -2.40 -9.56
C VAL A 311 4.95 -2.94 -10.93
N LEU A 312 4.49 -4.14 -11.29
CA LEU A 312 4.75 -4.75 -12.60
C LEU A 312 4.10 -3.99 -13.77
N GLU A 313 2.98 -3.31 -13.53
CA GLU A 313 2.30 -2.49 -14.56
C GLU A 313 3.05 -1.20 -14.91
N ARG A 314 4.10 -0.83 -14.18
CA ARG A 314 4.82 0.41 -14.42
C ARG A 314 5.86 0.24 -15.53
N THR A 315 5.88 1.22 -16.44
CA THR A 315 6.90 1.30 -17.49
C THR A 315 8.28 1.52 -16.87
N PRO A 316 9.28 0.67 -17.20
CA PRO A 316 10.64 0.88 -16.74
C PRO A 316 11.26 2.14 -17.37
N TYR A 317 12.13 2.78 -16.60
CA TYR A 317 12.95 3.92 -16.97
C TYR A 317 14.43 3.50 -17.04
N HIS A 318 15.18 4.13 -17.94
CA HIS A 318 16.61 3.91 -18.14
C HIS A 318 17.43 4.81 -17.21
N ILE A 319 18.34 4.23 -16.42
CA ILE A 319 19.23 4.99 -15.53
C ILE A 319 20.51 5.39 -16.30
N PRO A 320 20.86 6.68 -16.38
CA PRO A 320 22.14 7.14 -16.95
C PRO A 320 23.35 6.50 -16.26
N ASP A 321 24.40 6.19 -17.02
CA ASP A 321 25.58 5.45 -16.52
C ASP A 321 26.29 6.16 -15.36
N ASP A 322 26.35 7.49 -15.39
CA ASP A 322 26.91 8.35 -14.35
C ASP A 322 26.15 8.24 -13.01
N GLN A 323 24.87 7.87 -13.05
CA GLN A 323 24.03 7.73 -11.85
C GLN A 323 23.90 6.29 -11.35
N LYS A 324 24.35 5.29 -12.11
CA LYS A 324 24.16 3.87 -11.77
C LYS A 324 24.79 3.49 -10.43
N ALA A 325 25.99 3.99 -10.12
CA ALA A 325 26.67 3.69 -8.86
C ALA A 325 25.89 4.23 -7.64
N GLN A 326 25.46 5.49 -7.71
CA GLN A 326 24.68 6.12 -6.63
C GLN A 326 23.31 5.44 -6.47
N PHE A 327 22.66 5.14 -7.60
CA PHE A 327 21.39 4.42 -7.63
C PHE A 327 21.52 3.05 -6.96
N ASN A 328 22.56 2.28 -7.29
CA ASN A 328 22.81 0.97 -6.71
C ASN A 328 23.02 1.05 -5.19
N ALA A 329 23.84 1.99 -4.72
CA ALA A 329 24.06 2.20 -3.29
C ALA A 329 22.75 2.53 -2.55
N THR A 330 21.90 3.36 -3.15
CA THR A 330 20.60 3.73 -2.57
C THR A 330 19.60 2.57 -2.61
N LEU A 331 19.62 1.76 -3.67
CA LEU A 331 18.77 0.57 -3.76
C LEU A 331 19.15 -0.48 -2.72
N GLU A 332 20.43 -0.73 -2.51
CA GLU A 332 20.89 -1.67 -1.47
C GLU A 332 20.50 -1.17 -0.08
N GLU A 333 20.63 0.14 0.19
CA GLU A 333 20.15 0.74 1.44
C GLU A 333 18.64 0.53 1.64
N LEU A 334 17.83 0.81 0.61
CA LEU A 334 16.39 0.58 0.65
C LEU A 334 16.05 -0.90 0.86
N CYS A 335 16.78 -1.82 0.21
CA CYS A 335 16.61 -3.26 0.40
C CYS A 335 16.92 -3.68 1.84
N ARG A 336 17.98 -3.13 2.45
CA ARG A 336 18.33 -3.36 3.85
C ARG A 336 17.20 -2.92 4.78
N CYS A 337 16.72 -1.69 4.63
CA CYS A 337 15.57 -1.19 5.40
C CYS A 337 14.33 -2.06 5.20
N ALA A 338 14.09 -2.55 3.98
CA ALA A 338 12.96 -3.45 3.70
C ALA A 338 13.07 -4.79 4.42
N ILE A 339 14.24 -5.42 4.42
CA ILE A 339 14.49 -6.70 5.10
C ILE A 339 14.28 -6.56 6.62
N GLU A 340 14.72 -5.44 7.21
CA GLU A 340 14.55 -5.16 8.64
C GLU A 340 13.10 -4.84 9.02
N THR A 341 12.39 -4.09 8.18
CA THR A 341 11.02 -3.64 8.45
C THR A 341 9.97 -4.73 8.21
N GLU A 342 10.18 -5.57 7.19
CA GLU A 342 9.23 -6.60 6.77
C GLU A 342 8.73 -7.53 7.89
N PRO A 343 9.60 -8.13 8.74
CA PRO A 343 9.15 -8.99 9.82
C PRO A 343 8.36 -8.20 10.88
N MET A 344 8.52 -6.87 10.99
CA MET A 344 7.84 -6.07 12.02
C MET A 344 6.47 -5.54 11.60
N LEU A 345 6.11 -5.61 10.30
CA LEU A 345 4.87 -5.01 9.78
C LEU A 345 3.60 -5.48 10.50
N HIS A 346 3.54 -6.76 10.86
CA HIS A 346 2.37 -7.35 11.51
C HIS A 346 2.19 -6.86 12.96
N ILE A 347 3.30 -6.55 13.63
CA ILE A 347 3.32 -5.88 14.93
C ILE A 347 2.99 -4.39 14.75
N TYR A 348 3.53 -3.73 13.73
CA TYR A 348 3.22 -2.33 13.43
C TYR A 348 1.72 -2.10 13.23
N LEU A 349 0.98 -3.03 12.61
CA LEU A 349 -0.48 -2.92 12.46
C LEU A 349 -1.24 -2.84 13.80
N CYS A 350 -0.64 -3.31 14.90
CA CYS A 350 -1.25 -3.25 16.22
C CYS A 350 -1.18 -1.85 16.84
N TYR A 351 -0.21 -1.02 16.43
CA TYR A 351 0.13 0.25 17.08
C TYR A 351 0.12 1.46 16.14
N ILE A 352 0.24 1.24 14.83
CA ILE A 352 0.35 2.28 13.80
C ILE A 352 -0.89 2.21 12.93
N ASP A 353 -1.30 3.35 12.36
CA ASP A 353 -2.42 3.37 11.42
C ASP A 353 -2.22 2.40 10.23
N LYS A 354 -3.31 1.71 9.87
CA LYS A 354 -3.36 0.73 8.79
C LYS A 354 -2.85 1.31 7.46
N LYS A 355 -3.14 2.58 7.15
CA LYS A 355 -2.68 3.21 5.90
C LYS A 355 -1.17 3.39 5.88
N ALA A 356 -0.55 3.69 7.02
CA ALA A 356 0.90 3.81 7.12
C ALA A 356 1.58 2.45 6.92
N VAL A 357 1.06 1.38 7.52
CA VAL A 357 1.61 0.04 7.28
C VAL A 357 1.42 -0.42 5.83
N GLN A 358 0.26 -0.13 5.22
CA GLN A 358 0.07 -0.40 3.78
C GLN A 358 1.10 0.33 2.91
N ARG A 359 1.48 1.57 3.28
CA ARG A 359 2.53 2.32 2.59
C ARG A 359 3.90 1.65 2.74
N LEU A 360 4.27 1.20 3.93
CA LEU A 360 5.51 0.43 4.15
C LEU A 360 5.52 -0.86 3.33
N THR A 361 4.41 -1.61 3.33
CA THR A 361 4.26 -2.83 2.52
C THR A 361 4.46 -2.54 1.03
N MET A 362 3.94 -1.42 0.53
CA MET A 362 4.17 -0.98 -0.86
C MET A 362 5.64 -0.65 -1.13
N MET A 363 6.34 0.03 -0.20
CA MET A 363 7.77 0.33 -0.33
C MET A 363 8.62 -0.94 -0.38
N ILE A 364 8.32 -1.93 0.48
CA ILE A 364 8.98 -3.23 0.49
C ILE A 364 8.77 -3.96 -0.84
N ALA A 365 7.54 -3.99 -1.35
CA ALA A 365 7.24 -4.59 -2.66
C ALA A 365 8.00 -3.89 -3.81
N ILE A 366 8.11 -2.56 -3.76
CA ILE A 366 8.90 -1.78 -4.73
C ILE A 366 10.38 -2.14 -4.63
N ALA A 367 10.95 -2.19 -3.42
CA ALA A 367 12.36 -2.52 -3.21
C ALA A 367 12.71 -3.92 -3.75
N GLN A 368 11.89 -4.92 -3.41
CA GLN A 368 12.04 -6.29 -3.89
C GLN A 368 11.93 -6.39 -5.41
N GLN A 369 10.97 -5.70 -6.02
CA GLN A 369 10.80 -5.71 -7.47
C GLN A 369 11.93 -4.95 -8.19
N GLN A 370 12.37 -3.82 -7.64
CA GLN A 370 13.46 -3.04 -8.20
C GLN A 370 14.77 -3.83 -8.16
N ARG A 371 15.03 -4.61 -7.11
CA ARG A 371 16.17 -5.53 -7.04
C ARG A 371 16.15 -6.58 -8.16
N LYS A 372 14.97 -7.12 -8.51
CA LYS A 372 14.81 -8.07 -9.63
C LYS A 372 15.06 -7.42 -10.99
N LEU A 373 14.58 -6.18 -11.17
CA LEU A 373 14.72 -5.44 -12.43
C LEU A 373 16.10 -4.80 -12.63
N PHE A 374 16.86 -4.62 -11.54
CA PHE A 374 18.18 -4.01 -11.64
C PHE A 374 19.16 -4.83 -12.49
N ALA A 375 19.00 -6.16 -12.53
CA ALA A 375 19.78 -7.04 -13.41
C ALA A 375 19.64 -6.69 -14.90
N SER A 376 18.52 -6.08 -15.33
CA SER A 376 18.28 -5.65 -16.71
C SER A 376 18.53 -4.16 -16.94
N SER A 377 19.20 -3.46 -16.01
CA SER A 377 19.40 -1.99 -16.04
C SER A 377 18.09 -1.18 -16.10
N GLN A 378 16.97 -1.80 -15.70
CA GLN A 378 15.65 -1.20 -15.75
C GLN A 378 15.20 -0.73 -14.36
N CYS A 379 14.49 0.40 -14.34
CA CYS A 379 14.09 1.02 -13.09
C CYS A 379 12.64 1.49 -13.06
N VAL A 380 11.92 1.18 -11.98
CA VAL A 380 10.53 1.61 -11.79
C VAL A 380 10.43 2.96 -11.08
N LYS A 381 11.48 3.37 -10.34
CA LYS A 381 11.46 4.55 -9.46
C LYS A 381 12.72 5.39 -9.54
N ARG A 382 12.56 6.71 -9.62
CA ARG A 382 13.69 7.64 -9.59
C ARG A 382 14.45 7.56 -8.26
N PHE A 383 15.75 7.82 -8.33
CA PHE A 383 16.68 7.87 -7.21
C PHE A 383 16.17 8.66 -6.00
N GLN A 384 15.71 9.89 -6.21
CA GLN A 384 15.22 10.76 -5.12
C GLN A 384 14.06 10.13 -4.34
N HIS A 385 13.17 9.43 -5.05
CA HIS A 385 12.04 8.77 -4.42
C HIS A 385 12.46 7.56 -3.57
N MET A 386 13.56 6.88 -3.92
CA MET A 386 14.10 5.81 -3.07
C MET A 386 14.66 6.35 -1.76
N ARG A 387 15.33 7.51 -1.80
CA ARG A 387 15.79 8.21 -0.59
C ARG A 387 14.62 8.59 0.33
N GLU A 388 13.54 9.12 -0.23
CA GLU A 388 12.31 9.42 0.53
C GLU A 388 11.71 8.17 1.16
N MET A 389 11.70 7.03 0.45
CA MET A 389 11.22 5.76 1.00
C MET A 389 12.11 5.30 2.16
N ILE A 390 13.44 5.38 2.04
CA ILE A 390 14.38 5.04 3.12
C ILE A 390 14.08 5.87 4.37
N ILE A 391 13.99 7.20 4.22
CA ILE A 391 13.71 8.12 5.33
C ILE A 391 12.36 7.78 5.99
N GLN A 392 11.34 7.44 5.20
CA GLN A 392 10.03 7.05 5.72
C GLN A 392 10.05 5.72 6.49
N MET A 393 10.78 4.72 5.98
CA MET A 393 10.89 3.41 6.64
C MET A 393 11.68 3.53 7.94
N GLN A 394 12.82 4.22 7.92
CA GLN A 394 13.63 4.50 9.11
C GLN A 394 12.85 5.31 10.15
N GLY A 395 12.20 6.39 9.72
CA GLY A 395 11.43 7.25 10.63
C GLY A 395 10.26 6.51 11.29
N THR A 396 9.62 5.58 10.56
CA THR A 396 8.56 4.76 11.15
C THR A 396 9.11 3.74 12.14
N SER A 397 10.27 3.14 11.84
CA SER A 397 10.95 2.21 12.75
C SER A 397 11.41 2.90 14.04
N GLU A 398 12.01 4.08 13.93
CA GLU A 398 12.41 4.89 15.08
C GLU A 398 11.21 5.35 15.91
N ALA A 399 10.12 5.76 15.25
CA ALA A 399 8.92 6.12 15.96
C ALA A 399 8.38 4.91 16.73
N TYR A 400 8.30 3.73 16.11
CA TYR A 400 7.88 2.51 16.78
C TYR A 400 8.76 2.13 17.97
N ALA A 401 10.08 2.29 17.85
CA ALA A 401 11.02 2.03 18.94
C ALA A 401 10.75 2.93 20.16
N LYS A 402 10.34 4.20 19.95
CA LYS A 402 9.94 5.10 21.04
C LYS A 402 8.63 4.68 21.72
N TYR A 403 7.72 4.06 20.97
CA TYR A 403 6.41 3.60 21.46
C TYR A 403 6.41 2.20 22.06
N THR A 404 7.53 1.49 22.02
CA THR A 404 7.72 0.22 22.72
C THR A 404 8.55 0.51 23.96
N PRO A 405 7.96 0.98 25.09
CA PRO A 405 8.74 1.12 26.32
C PRO A 405 9.24 -0.27 26.67
N LEU A 406 10.51 -0.36 27.05
CA LEU A 406 11.18 -1.61 27.35
C LEU A 406 10.37 -2.45 28.36
N SER A 407 9.59 -3.43 27.87
CA SER A 407 9.16 -4.59 28.66
C SER A 407 10.35 -5.47 29.09
N ALA A 408 11.60 -5.01 28.90
CA ALA A 408 12.82 -5.70 29.23
C ALA A 408 13.44 -5.29 30.59
N SER A 409 12.89 -4.32 31.33
CA SER A 409 13.41 -3.94 32.65
C SER A 409 12.55 -4.45 33.81
N SER A 410 12.20 -5.74 33.80
CA SER A 410 11.73 -6.47 35.00
C SER A 410 12.81 -7.44 35.48
N THR A 411 14.05 -6.99 35.62
CA THR A 411 14.99 -7.64 36.53
C THR A 411 14.65 -7.16 37.94
N SER A 412 13.90 -7.99 38.66
CA SER A 412 13.60 -7.82 40.09
C SER A 412 14.88 -7.46 40.86
N PRO A 413 14.92 -6.36 41.63
CA PRO A 413 15.95 -6.22 42.65
C PRO A 413 15.71 -7.33 43.68
N SER A 414 16.63 -8.31 43.73
CA SER A 414 16.69 -9.27 44.83
C SER A 414 16.97 -8.50 46.11
N HIS A 415 15.92 -8.27 46.91
CA HIS A 415 16.06 -7.92 48.31
C HIS A 415 16.29 -9.21 49.10
N SER A 416 17.56 -9.53 49.34
CA SER A 416 18.00 -10.41 50.42
C SER A 416 19.15 -9.75 51.14
N ALA A 417 18.90 -9.23 52.34
CA ALA A 417 19.84 -9.26 53.46
C ALA A 417 19.16 -8.75 54.74
N ALA A 418 18.80 -9.68 55.61
CA ALA A 418 18.70 -9.47 57.06
C ALA A 418 20.11 -9.54 57.68
N PRO A 419 20.32 -9.00 58.90
CA PRO A 419 21.63 -8.94 59.53
C PRO A 419 21.90 -10.16 60.42
N SER A 420 23.07 -10.78 60.27
CA SER A 420 23.60 -11.74 61.24
C SER A 420 25.09 -11.51 61.48
N THR A 421 25.36 -11.17 62.73
CA THR A 421 26.55 -11.30 63.57
C THR A 421 27.64 -12.29 63.12
N ASP A 422 28.85 -11.73 63.00
CA ASP A 422 30.06 -12.00 63.81
C ASP A 422 30.68 -13.43 63.90
N LEU A 423 32.03 -13.39 63.87
CA LEU A 423 33.06 -14.40 64.17
C LEU A 423 33.48 -15.43 63.09
N GLY A 424 34.73 -15.29 62.62
CA GLY A 424 35.66 -16.44 62.55
C GLY A 424 36.36 -16.77 61.22
N VAL A 425 37.55 -16.18 61.01
CA VAL A 425 38.83 -16.81 60.56
C VAL A 425 38.85 -17.83 59.39
N ALA A 426 39.49 -17.48 58.26
CA ALA A 426 40.69 -18.14 57.64
C ALA A 426 40.83 -17.87 56.11
N PRO A 427 42.05 -17.88 55.52
CA PRO A 427 42.35 -17.39 54.15
C PRO A 427 42.68 -18.53 53.12
N PRO A 428 43.34 -18.24 51.97
CA PRO A 428 42.83 -18.10 50.59
C PRO A 428 43.01 -19.40 49.74
N PRO A 429 42.78 -19.40 48.40
CA PRO A 429 43.94 -19.19 47.52
C PRO A 429 43.66 -18.45 46.20
N SER A 430 44.73 -17.83 45.73
CA SER A 430 44.94 -17.20 44.42
C SER A 430 44.92 -18.23 43.29
N PHE A 431 44.24 -17.91 42.18
CA PHE A 431 44.49 -18.53 40.89
C PHE A 431 44.70 -17.46 39.82
N SER A 432 45.92 -17.46 39.30
CA SER A 432 46.39 -16.76 38.11
C SER A 432 45.80 -17.38 36.85
N LEU A 433 45.46 -16.57 35.84
CA LEU A 433 45.35 -17.04 34.45
C LEU A 433 45.69 -15.92 33.44
N PRO A 434 46.08 -16.31 32.20
CA PRO A 434 47.27 -15.77 31.55
C PRO A 434 47.02 -14.77 30.40
N SER A 435 48.04 -13.94 30.19
CA SER A 435 48.34 -13.23 28.94
C SER A 435 48.55 -14.17 27.76
N SER A 436 48.06 -13.79 26.58
CA SER A 436 48.51 -14.26 25.26
C SER A 436 47.81 -13.46 24.14
N HIS A 437 48.53 -12.60 23.38
CA HIS A 437 48.85 -12.79 21.93
C HIS A 437 47.69 -12.35 20.99
N THR A 438 47.82 -11.66 19.85
CA THR A 438 48.91 -11.17 19.00
C THR A 438 48.27 -10.20 17.98
N MET A 439 48.98 -9.14 17.60
CA MET A 439 48.60 -8.25 16.50
C MET A 439 48.84 -8.93 15.15
N THR A 440 47.82 -8.92 14.27
CA THR A 440 47.98 -9.30 12.86
C THR A 440 47.49 -8.18 11.97
N VAL A 441 48.46 -7.47 11.39
CA VAL A 441 48.33 -6.46 10.34
C VAL A 441 48.15 -7.16 8.99
N PRO A 442 47.14 -6.80 8.16
CA PRO A 442 47.07 -7.29 6.79
C PRO A 442 47.94 -6.44 5.83
N PRO A 443 48.60 -7.07 4.84
CA PRO A 443 49.57 -6.43 3.96
C PRO A 443 48.94 -5.58 2.84
N GLN A 444 49.58 -4.45 2.59
CA GLN A 444 49.41 -3.59 1.41
C GLN A 444 49.78 -4.35 0.13
N SER A 445 48.95 -4.20 -0.90
CA SER A 445 49.24 -4.64 -2.26
C SER A 445 49.83 -3.47 -3.08
N PRO A 446 50.84 -3.71 -3.94
CA PRO A 446 51.56 -2.67 -4.65
C PRO A 446 50.83 -2.15 -5.89
N GLN A 447 51.03 -0.85 -6.16
CA GLN A 447 50.73 -0.18 -7.42
C GLN A 447 51.34 -0.91 -8.62
N GLN A 448 50.54 -1.09 -9.66
CA GLN A 448 51.05 -1.35 -11.01
C GLN A 448 50.35 -0.44 -12.03
N GLY A 449 51.18 0.26 -12.81
CA GLY A 449 51.02 0.29 -14.26
C GLY A 449 50.20 1.43 -14.86
N LEU A 450 50.88 2.53 -15.18
CA LEU A 450 50.54 3.41 -16.30
C LEU A 450 50.37 2.57 -17.59
N GLN A 451 49.19 2.61 -18.22
CA GLN A 451 49.02 2.19 -19.61
C GLN A 451 48.45 3.35 -20.43
N SER A 452 49.31 3.85 -21.31
CA SER A 452 49.09 4.82 -22.37
C SER A 452 48.09 4.32 -23.41
N HIS A 453 47.06 5.11 -23.71
CA HIS A 453 46.19 4.88 -24.87
C HIS A 453 46.79 5.49 -26.16
N PRO A 454 46.71 4.80 -27.31
CA PRO A 454 47.07 5.35 -28.62
C PRO A 454 45.93 6.20 -29.24
N PRO A 455 46.25 7.16 -30.13
CA PRO A 455 45.26 8.01 -30.79
C PRO A 455 44.54 7.27 -31.93
N PHE A 456 43.22 7.42 -32.00
CA PHE A 456 42.40 6.99 -33.14
C PHE A 456 42.47 8.01 -34.29
N PRO A 457 42.52 7.55 -35.56
CA PRO A 457 42.51 8.42 -36.74
C PRO A 457 41.09 8.92 -37.05
N MET A 458 41.00 10.17 -37.50
CA MET A 458 39.78 10.75 -38.04
C MET A 458 39.45 10.17 -39.44
N PRO A 459 38.17 9.95 -39.76
CA PRO A 459 37.75 9.71 -41.13
C PRO A 459 37.62 11.04 -41.91
N ILE A 460 38.03 10.97 -43.18
CA ILE A 460 37.86 12.00 -44.22
C ILE A 460 36.41 12.01 -44.70
#